data_AF-R1CHT4-F1
#
_entry.id   AF-R1CHT4-F1
#
_cell.length_a   1.000
_cell.length_b   1.000
_cell.length_c   1.000
_cell.angle_alpha   90.00
_cell.angle_beta   90.00
_cell.angle_gamma   90.00
#
_symmetry.space_group_name_H-M   'P 1'
#
loop_
_entity.id
_entity.type
_entity.pdbx_description
1 polymer ?
#
loop_
_entity_poly.entity_id
_entity_poly.type
_entity_poly.pdbx_seq_one_letter_code
_entity_poly.pdbx_strand_id
1 'polypeptide(L)'
;MGQAWVAVRVFARSLLIPLVAGHGSVVRPLPRQAVDADQAPWASGAVPEPVPRVSLPNEAGTWCPVAGASGARLGKYSANLAQSCFWFSNGCAIGCHACDGSTRGPEVGPEKRKVCATPMNATLCDERLRTVNTDAECGSAADRYAFTPWRAPGFAPVFDACGMAGGRAAGPGGHGAVYRNTSHAKQGDLGSAVLGALNTNTTWSAGDTVEVSWAITANHGGGYQYRLCPAGEPLNEACFQKTPLPFDRSRKQLFRWGGLDGTKAWFDGDYVSEGTNPPGSTWVKNPIPRNDGFTGAGFAPKCDEVPDCRTTAVESDCLCSGMWGPYNLEIVDYVTLPSSLAPGKYVLGWRWDCEESNQVWASCSDVQITAARASK
;
A
#
# COMPACT_ATOMS: atom_id res chain seq x y z
N MET A 1 6.23 -40.26 54.58
CA MET A 1 5.76 -40.16 53.19
C MET A 1 4.69 -39.08 53.13
N GLY A 2 4.83 -38.09 52.23
CA GLY A 2 3.77 -37.11 51.95
C GLY A 2 4.26 -35.67 51.82
N GLN A 3 5.02 -35.34 50.77
CA GLN A 3 5.22 -33.95 50.35
C GLN A 3 3.98 -33.50 49.57
N ALA A 4 3.30 -32.46 50.04
CA ALA A 4 2.20 -31.82 49.33
C ALA A 4 2.76 -30.89 48.24
N TRP A 5 2.49 -31.23 46.99
CA TRP A 5 2.82 -30.40 45.83
C TRP A 5 1.74 -29.33 45.63
N VAL A 6 2.10 -28.07 45.84
CA VAL A 6 1.27 -26.93 45.43
C VAL A 6 1.45 -26.75 43.93
N ALA A 7 0.44 -27.13 43.15
CA ALA A 7 0.41 -26.90 41.71
C ALA A 7 0.16 -25.41 41.44
N VAL A 8 1.23 -24.65 41.19
CA VAL A 8 1.13 -23.29 40.64
C VAL A 8 0.67 -23.42 39.19
N ARG A 9 -0.61 -23.13 38.92
CA ARG A 9 -1.11 -22.96 37.55
C ARG A 9 -0.55 -21.66 36.99
N VAL A 10 0.58 -21.76 36.29
CA VAL A 10 1.05 -20.68 35.40
C VAL A 10 0.06 -20.59 34.24
N PHE A 11 -0.83 -19.61 34.27
CA PHE A 11 -1.54 -19.19 33.07
C PHE A 11 -0.52 -18.60 32.11
N ALA A 12 0.00 -19.42 31.20
CA ALA A 12 0.65 -18.92 30.01
C ALA A 12 -0.42 -18.16 29.21
N ARG A 13 -0.49 -16.84 29.39
CA ARG A 13 -1.11 -15.98 28.39
C ARG A 13 -0.26 -16.14 27.14
N SER A 14 -0.71 -16.98 26.23
CA SER A 14 -0.23 -16.98 24.85
C SER A 14 -0.45 -15.57 24.33
N LEU A 15 0.59 -14.74 24.38
CA LEU A 15 0.69 -13.52 23.59
C LEU A 15 0.67 -13.98 22.13
N LEU A 16 -0.53 -14.15 21.58
CA LEU A 16 -0.73 -14.14 20.14
C LEU A 16 -0.23 -12.77 19.70
N ILE A 17 1.01 -12.69 19.28
CA ILE A 17 1.53 -11.51 18.59
C ILE A 17 0.67 -11.42 17.33
N PRO A 18 -0.23 -10.42 17.20
CA PRO A 18 -0.92 -10.24 15.95
C PRO A 18 0.16 -10.04 14.89
N LEU A 19 0.25 -10.97 13.95
CA LEU A 19 0.96 -10.76 12.70
C LEU A 19 0.14 -9.68 11.97
N VAL A 20 0.37 -8.42 12.34
CA VAL A 20 -0.05 -7.26 11.57
C VAL A 20 0.54 -7.48 10.20
N ALA A 21 -0.17 -7.19 9.12
CA ALA A 21 0.36 -7.26 7.78
C ALA A 21 0.18 -5.91 7.10
N GLY A 22 0.97 -5.63 6.08
CA GLY A 22 0.66 -4.56 5.12
C GLY A 22 0.17 -5.22 3.86
N HIS A 23 -0.78 -4.62 3.17
CA HIS A 23 -1.24 -5.11 1.87
C HIS A 23 -1.92 -3.95 1.14
N GLY A 24 -1.40 -3.56 -0.02
CA GLY A 24 -2.02 -2.55 -0.86
C GLY A 24 -1.60 -2.71 -2.31
N SER A 25 -2.51 -2.41 -3.24
CA SER A 25 -2.22 -2.47 -4.67
C SER A 25 -3.11 -1.53 -5.48
N VAL A 26 -2.61 -1.14 -6.64
CA VAL A 26 -3.41 -0.41 -7.64
C VAL A 26 -4.58 -1.28 -8.09
N VAL A 27 -5.76 -0.67 -8.22
CA VAL A 27 -6.95 -1.30 -8.80
C VAL A 27 -7.14 -0.82 -10.23
N ARG A 28 -6.90 0.47 -10.48
CA ARG A 28 -7.07 1.10 -11.78
C ARG A 28 -5.86 1.99 -12.13
N PRO A 29 -5.19 1.73 -13.27
CA PRO A 29 -5.36 0.59 -14.18
C PRO A 29 -5.00 -0.75 -13.52
N LEU A 30 -5.41 -1.88 -14.11
CA LEU A 30 -5.10 -3.20 -13.55
C LEU A 30 -3.58 -3.43 -13.52
N PRO A 31 -2.98 -3.80 -12.37
CA PRO A 31 -1.53 -3.95 -12.26
C PRO A 31 -1.04 -5.28 -12.83
N ARG A 32 0.19 -5.30 -13.33
CA ARG A 32 0.91 -6.54 -13.73
C ARG A 32 0.96 -7.56 -12.60
N GLN A 33 0.96 -7.10 -11.35
CA GLN A 33 0.95 -7.95 -10.16
C GLN A 33 -0.36 -8.75 -10.00
N ALA A 34 -1.41 -8.45 -10.77
CA ALA A 34 -2.63 -9.24 -10.86
C ALA A 34 -2.51 -10.40 -11.86
N VAL A 35 -1.30 -10.72 -12.37
CA VAL A 35 -1.05 -11.77 -13.37
C VAL A 35 -1.65 -13.13 -12.99
N ASP A 36 -1.73 -13.44 -11.69
CA ASP A 36 -2.24 -14.72 -11.19
C ASP A 36 -3.78 -14.84 -11.20
N ALA A 37 -4.49 -13.80 -11.61
CA ALA A 37 -5.95 -13.80 -11.65
C ALA A 37 -6.52 -14.87 -12.60
N ASP A 38 -5.71 -15.40 -13.52
CA ASP A 38 -6.07 -16.50 -14.42
C ASP A 38 -5.86 -17.90 -13.80
N GLN A 39 -5.36 -18.00 -12.56
CA GLN A 39 -5.04 -19.28 -11.91
C GLN A 39 -5.90 -19.57 -10.68
N ALA A 40 -6.05 -20.84 -10.35
CA ALA A 40 -6.70 -21.23 -9.10
C ALA A 40 -5.88 -20.73 -7.89
N PRO A 41 -6.54 -20.23 -6.82
CA PRO A 41 -7.99 -20.23 -6.61
C PRO A 41 -8.73 -19.00 -7.20
N TRP A 42 -8.01 -18.00 -7.72
CA TRP A 42 -8.57 -16.71 -8.15
C TRP A 42 -9.34 -16.74 -9.48
N ALA A 43 -9.02 -17.70 -10.37
CA ALA A 43 -9.61 -17.85 -11.71
C ALA A 43 -11.14 -17.93 -11.75
N SER A 44 -11.80 -18.29 -10.63
CA SER A 44 -13.26 -18.28 -10.53
C SER A 44 -13.86 -16.87 -10.49
N GLY A 45 -13.04 -15.84 -10.25
CA GLY A 45 -13.43 -14.45 -10.01
C GLY A 45 -14.07 -14.21 -8.63
N ALA A 46 -14.49 -15.27 -7.94
CA ALA A 46 -15.13 -15.22 -6.63
C ALA A 46 -14.10 -15.28 -5.50
N VAL A 47 -14.27 -14.45 -4.48
CA VAL A 47 -13.52 -14.53 -3.22
C VAL A 47 -14.26 -15.48 -2.27
N PRO A 48 -13.56 -16.36 -1.51
CA PRO A 48 -14.19 -17.20 -0.50
C PRO A 48 -14.82 -16.37 0.61
N GLU A 49 -15.87 -16.92 1.24
CA GLU A 49 -16.56 -16.32 2.39
C GLU A 49 -16.46 -17.28 3.59
N PRO A 50 -15.86 -16.87 4.73
CA PRO A 50 -15.19 -15.58 4.96
C PRO A 50 -13.91 -15.43 4.11
N VAL A 51 -13.47 -14.19 3.90
CA VAL A 51 -12.21 -13.91 3.20
C VAL A 51 -11.07 -14.49 4.03
N PRO A 52 -10.24 -15.39 3.47
CA PRO A 52 -9.11 -15.95 4.20
C PRO A 52 -8.17 -14.83 4.69
N ARG A 53 -7.58 -15.00 5.87
CA ARG A 53 -6.64 -14.03 6.42
C ARG A 53 -5.48 -13.88 5.45
N VAL A 54 -5.32 -12.64 5.01
CA VAL A 54 -4.38 -12.20 3.98
C VAL A 54 -2.90 -12.41 4.41
N SER A 55 -2.63 -12.88 5.62
CA SER A 55 -1.28 -12.98 6.19
C SER A 55 -0.84 -14.37 6.64
N LEU A 56 -1.68 -15.42 6.54
CA LEU A 56 -1.37 -16.72 7.10
C LEU A 56 -0.99 -17.78 6.04
N PRO A 57 0.24 -18.33 6.08
CA PRO A 57 0.70 -19.33 5.11
C PRO A 57 -0.04 -20.68 5.17
N ASN A 58 -0.83 -20.90 6.22
CA ASN A 58 -1.57 -22.14 6.46
C ASN A 58 -3.05 -22.06 6.05
N GLU A 59 -3.54 -20.89 5.63
CA GLU A 59 -4.93 -20.70 5.21
C GLU A 59 -5.12 -20.89 3.69
N ALA A 60 -6.38 -20.99 3.27
CA ALA A 60 -6.80 -21.22 1.90
C ALA A 60 -6.45 -20.06 0.96
N GLY A 61 -5.18 -19.95 0.57
CA GLY A 61 -4.70 -18.98 -0.42
C GLY A 61 -4.64 -17.53 0.08
N THR A 62 -4.01 -16.73 -0.77
CA THR A 62 -3.53 -15.39 -0.49
C THR A 62 -4.40 -14.42 -1.31
N TRP A 63 -5.32 -13.69 -0.69
CA TRP A 63 -6.37 -12.94 -1.42
C TRP A 63 -6.22 -11.43 -1.24
N CYS A 64 -6.19 -10.70 -2.36
CA CYS A 64 -6.32 -9.26 -2.41
C CYS A 64 -7.73 -8.90 -2.88
N PRO A 65 -8.75 -9.00 -2.00
CA PRO A 65 -10.11 -8.67 -2.39
C PRO A 65 -10.21 -7.20 -2.75
N VAL A 66 -11.01 -6.92 -3.77
CA VAL A 66 -11.49 -5.58 -4.10
C VAL A 66 -13.00 -5.62 -4.29
N ALA A 67 -13.60 -4.44 -4.39
CA ALA A 67 -14.99 -4.33 -4.72
C ALA A 67 -15.37 -5.09 -6.00
N GLY A 68 -16.28 -6.07 -5.88
CA GLY A 68 -16.94 -6.67 -7.04
C GLY A 68 -18.02 -5.73 -7.59
N ALA A 69 -18.33 -5.87 -8.88
CA ALA A 69 -19.31 -5.05 -9.60
C ALA A 69 -20.76 -5.34 -9.18
N SER A 70 -21.07 -5.12 -7.90
CA SER A 70 -22.40 -5.32 -7.30
C SER A 70 -23.07 -4.01 -6.86
N GLY A 71 -22.34 -2.89 -6.85
CA GLY A 71 -22.86 -1.56 -6.47
C GLY A 71 -23.22 -1.40 -4.98
N ALA A 72 -23.17 -2.47 -4.18
CA ALA A 72 -23.47 -2.41 -2.75
C ALA A 72 -22.26 -1.95 -1.92
N ARG A 73 -22.50 -1.14 -0.88
CA ARG A 73 -21.49 -0.58 0.03
C ARG A 73 -20.73 -1.66 0.82
N LEU A 74 -21.34 -2.82 1.04
CA LEU A 74 -20.76 -4.05 1.63
C LEU A 74 -21.03 -5.26 0.72
N GLY A 75 -20.74 -5.10 -0.58
CA GLY A 75 -21.09 -6.05 -1.63
C GLY A 75 -20.11 -7.20 -1.81
N LYS A 76 -20.39 -8.08 -2.78
CA LYS A 76 -19.51 -9.20 -3.14
C LYS A 76 -18.13 -8.69 -3.54
N TYR A 77 -17.08 -9.38 -3.08
CA TYR A 77 -15.71 -9.10 -3.49
C TYR A 77 -15.37 -9.74 -4.84
N SER A 78 -14.38 -9.16 -5.52
CA SER A 78 -13.74 -9.73 -6.70
C SER A 78 -12.33 -10.20 -6.36
N ALA A 79 -11.97 -11.34 -6.95
CA ALA A 79 -10.63 -11.91 -6.90
C ALA A 79 -9.70 -11.41 -8.03
N ASN A 80 -10.12 -10.42 -8.83
CA ASN A 80 -9.39 -9.97 -10.03
C ASN A 80 -8.01 -9.38 -9.74
N LEU A 81 -7.73 -9.03 -8.48
CA LEU A 81 -6.42 -8.58 -8.05
C LEU A 81 -5.51 -9.73 -7.59
N ALA A 82 -5.99 -10.95 -7.48
CA ALA A 82 -5.25 -12.14 -7.05
C ALA A 82 -4.31 -11.87 -5.85
N GLN A 83 -2.98 -11.90 -6.08
CA GLN A 83 -1.93 -11.63 -5.09
C GLN A 83 -1.25 -10.26 -5.29
N SER A 84 -1.87 -9.33 -5.99
CA SER A 84 -1.23 -8.06 -6.36
C SER A 84 -0.81 -7.19 -5.17
N CYS A 85 -1.53 -7.31 -4.06
CA CYS A 85 -1.22 -6.68 -2.78
C CYS A 85 -0.13 -7.40 -1.97
N PHE A 86 0.67 -8.30 -2.57
CA PHE A 86 1.81 -8.99 -1.92
C PHE A 86 3.17 -8.53 -2.44
N TRP A 87 3.21 -7.44 -3.20
CA TRP A 87 4.41 -6.94 -3.86
C TRP A 87 4.91 -5.66 -3.17
N PHE A 88 6.04 -5.77 -2.48
CA PHE A 88 6.59 -4.67 -1.66
C PHE A 88 8.09 -4.85 -1.43
N SER A 89 8.70 -3.90 -0.76
CA SER A 89 10.07 -4.00 -0.23
C SER A 89 10.03 -3.91 1.29
N ASN A 90 10.60 -4.89 1.98
CA ASN A 90 10.69 -4.92 3.44
C ASN A 90 12.07 -4.47 3.94
N GLY A 91 12.12 -3.85 5.11
CA GLY A 91 13.39 -3.42 5.71
C GLY A 91 13.93 -2.13 5.11
N CYS A 92 13.04 -1.27 4.64
CA CYS A 92 13.40 -0.01 4.01
C CYS A 92 13.26 1.13 5.01
N ALA A 93 14.28 1.98 5.11
CA ALA A 93 14.27 3.18 5.93
C ALA A 93 14.94 4.34 5.21
N ILE A 94 14.54 5.55 5.58
CA ILE A 94 15.01 6.76 4.93
C ILE A 94 16.52 6.92 5.12
N GLY A 95 17.22 7.27 4.04
CA GLY A 95 18.68 7.46 4.04
C GLY A 95 19.51 6.17 4.07
N CYS A 96 18.89 4.99 4.13
CA CYS A 96 19.60 3.73 3.96
C CYS A 96 19.90 3.48 2.47
N HIS A 97 21.04 2.84 2.19
CA HIS A 97 21.44 2.51 0.82
C HIS A 97 20.61 1.39 0.18
N ALA A 98 20.17 0.42 0.98
CA ALA A 98 19.37 -0.72 0.55
C ALA A 98 18.39 -1.12 1.64
N CYS A 99 17.33 -1.83 1.25
CA CYS A 99 16.48 -2.51 2.21
C CYS A 99 17.16 -3.79 2.71
N ASP A 100 17.02 -4.13 3.99
CA ASP A 100 17.67 -5.31 4.56
C ASP A 100 16.84 -6.62 4.42
N GLY A 101 15.57 -6.51 4.04
CA GLY A 101 14.67 -7.64 3.83
C GLY A 101 14.27 -8.39 5.11
N SER A 102 14.66 -7.91 6.29
CA SER A 102 14.54 -8.62 7.57
C SER A 102 14.03 -7.74 8.72
N THR A 103 14.28 -6.44 8.67
CA THR A 103 13.71 -5.49 9.63
C THR A 103 12.33 -5.08 9.15
N ARG A 104 11.36 -5.04 10.07
CA ARG A 104 9.99 -4.67 9.74
C ARG A 104 9.59 -3.28 10.23
N GLY A 105 10.43 -2.68 11.07
CA GLY A 105 10.14 -1.44 11.78
C GLY A 105 9.38 -1.65 13.08
N PRO A 106 9.12 -0.59 13.84
CA PRO A 106 8.56 -0.70 15.18
C PRO A 106 7.07 -0.99 15.10
N GLU A 107 6.71 -2.18 14.63
CA GLU A 107 5.33 -2.48 14.28
C GLU A 107 4.37 -2.58 15.46
N VAL A 108 4.83 -2.83 16.69
CA VAL A 108 3.98 -2.73 17.89
C VAL A 108 4.82 -2.55 19.16
N GLY A 109 5.80 -1.63 19.15
CA GLY A 109 6.71 -1.39 20.29
C GLY A 109 6.95 0.09 20.57
N PRO A 110 7.33 0.49 21.80
CA PRO A 110 7.57 1.89 22.15
C PRO A 110 8.88 2.44 21.57
N GLU A 111 9.72 1.58 20.98
CA GLU A 111 11.09 1.93 20.64
C GLU A 111 11.24 2.44 19.21
N LYS A 112 11.81 3.63 19.09
CA LYS A 112 12.35 4.19 17.85
C LYS A 112 13.54 3.35 17.36
N ARG A 113 13.43 2.73 16.18
CA ARG A 113 14.44 1.78 15.65
C ARG A 113 15.10 2.26 14.37
N LYS A 114 16.43 2.16 14.33
CA LYS A 114 17.24 2.39 13.12
C LYS A 114 17.41 1.09 12.36
N VAL A 115 17.17 1.10 11.05
CA VAL A 115 17.35 -0.07 10.18
C VAL A 115 18.78 -0.17 9.64
N CYS A 116 19.44 0.96 9.44
CA CYS A 116 20.84 1.02 9.01
C CYS A 116 21.67 1.89 9.96
N ALA A 117 23.00 1.91 9.76
CA ALA A 117 23.92 2.64 10.64
C ALA A 117 23.65 4.16 10.66
N THR A 118 23.33 4.73 9.51
CA THR A 118 23.16 6.18 9.31
C THR A 118 21.87 6.49 8.55
N PRO A 119 20.68 6.29 9.15
CA PRO A 119 19.44 6.74 8.52
C PRO A 119 19.43 8.27 8.48
N MET A 120 18.71 8.84 7.51
CA MET A 120 18.52 10.29 7.46
C MET A 120 17.50 10.75 8.51
N ASN A 121 17.51 12.05 8.79
CA ASN A 121 16.44 12.68 9.57
C ASN A 121 15.15 12.80 8.74
N ALA A 122 14.00 12.76 9.42
CA ALA A 122 12.71 13.01 8.80
C ALA A 122 12.69 14.39 8.14
N THR A 123 12.16 14.47 6.91
CA THR A 123 11.86 15.73 6.21
C THR A 123 10.39 16.11 6.38
N LEU A 124 9.52 15.15 6.70
CA LEU A 124 8.11 15.36 6.99
C LEU A 124 7.90 15.42 8.51
N CYS A 125 7.75 16.64 9.01
CA CYS A 125 7.49 16.92 10.42
C CYS A 125 6.08 17.47 10.71
N ASP A 126 5.33 17.91 9.71
CA ASP A 126 3.95 18.38 9.89
C ASP A 126 3.05 17.23 10.37
N GLU A 127 2.47 17.39 11.57
CA GLU A 127 1.56 16.42 12.20
C GLU A 127 0.31 16.14 11.36
N ARG A 128 -0.18 17.12 10.60
CA ARG A 128 -1.35 16.95 9.72
C ARG A 128 -1.09 15.94 8.61
N LEU A 129 0.17 15.83 8.18
CA LEU A 129 0.60 14.94 7.11
C LEU A 129 1.01 13.54 7.61
N ARG A 130 1.08 13.34 8.94
CA ARG A 130 1.30 12.03 9.56
C ARG A 130 -0.02 11.29 9.77
N THR A 131 0.05 9.98 9.71
CA THR A 131 -1.09 9.04 9.82
C THR A 131 -1.16 8.32 11.15
N VAL A 132 -0.01 8.18 11.83
CA VAL A 132 0.15 7.53 13.13
C VAL A 132 1.16 8.31 13.97
N ASN A 133 1.07 8.18 15.29
CA ASN A 133 1.91 8.92 16.25
C ASN A 133 1.94 10.42 15.96
N THR A 134 0.79 10.99 15.59
CA THR A 134 0.63 12.39 15.18
C THR A 134 0.90 13.36 16.33
N ASP A 135 0.77 12.89 17.57
CA ASP A 135 0.97 13.61 18.82
C ASP A 135 2.44 13.75 19.26
N ALA A 136 3.37 13.03 18.62
CA ALA A 136 4.78 13.09 18.99
C ALA A 136 5.51 14.26 18.30
N GLU A 137 6.25 15.04 19.10
CA GLU A 137 7.18 16.04 18.62
C GLU A 137 8.18 15.43 17.62
N CYS A 138 8.36 16.08 16.46
CA CYS A 138 9.21 15.56 15.39
C CYS A 138 10.64 15.29 15.87
N GLY A 139 11.15 14.08 15.61
CA GLY A 139 12.53 13.71 15.95
C GLY A 139 12.76 13.36 17.41
N SER A 140 11.79 13.59 18.30
CA SER A 140 11.87 13.26 19.72
C SER A 140 12.04 11.75 19.96
N ALA A 141 12.31 11.36 21.21
CA ALA A 141 12.33 9.95 21.61
C ALA A 141 10.94 9.28 21.49
N ALA A 142 9.86 10.07 21.62
CA ALA A 142 8.48 9.62 21.47
C ALA A 142 8.06 9.46 20.01
N ASP A 143 8.81 10.03 19.06
CA ASP A 143 8.61 9.87 17.63
C ASP A 143 9.14 8.50 17.16
N ARG A 144 8.29 7.49 17.34
CA ARG A 144 8.62 6.07 17.12
C ARG A 144 8.95 5.78 15.66
N TYR A 145 8.31 6.50 14.74
CA TYR A 145 8.35 6.23 13.32
C TYR A 145 9.32 7.12 12.54
N ALA A 146 10.14 7.95 13.19
CA ALA A 146 10.94 8.99 12.53
C ALA A 146 11.86 8.52 11.38
N PHE A 147 12.15 7.22 11.25
CA PHE A 147 13.00 6.64 10.20
C PHE A 147 12.23 5.81 9.17
N THR A 148 10.91 5.70 9.27
CA THR A 148 10.10 4.92 8.32
C THR A 148 9.95 5.67 6.99
N PRO A 149 9.66 4.97 5.88
CA PRO A 149 9.63 5.55 4.54
C PRO A 149 8.83 6.86 4.43
N TRP A 150 7.63 6.92 5.02
CA TRP A 150 6.78 8.12 4.91
C TRP A 150 7.39 9.38 5.54
N ARG A 151 8.31 9.22 6.49
CA ARG A 151 8.93 10.36 7.19
C ARG A 151 9.94 11.12 6.34
N ALA A 152 10.29 10.61 5.16
CA ALA A 152 10.89 11.37 4.08
C ALA A 152 10.42 10.77 2.73
N PRO A 153 9.27 11.20 2.19
CA PRO A 153 8.63 10.54 1.05
C PRO A 153 9.56 10.39 -0.16
N GLY A 154 9.74 9.16 -0.62
CA GLY A 154 10.58 8.83 -1.78
C GLY A 154 12.06 8.59 -1.47
N PHE A 155 12.53 8.79 -0.23
CA PHE A 155 13.95 8.62 0.13
C PHE A 155 14.32 7.21 0.56
N ALA A 156 13.37 6.38 0.99
CA ALA A 156 13.66 4.99 1.29
C ALA A 156 14.04 4.22 0.00
N PRO A 157 15.03 3.33 0.05
CA PRO A 157 15.33 2.43 -1.06
C PRO A 157 14.19 1.43 -1.28
N VAL A 158 14.23 0.73 -2.41
CA VAL A 158 13.32 -0.39 -2.72
C VAL A 158 14.14 -1.53 -3.32
N PHE A 159 13.66 -2.77 -3.21
CA PHE A 159 14.23 -3.89 -3.97
C PHE A 159 13.94 -3.76 -5.46
N ASP A 160 12.72 -3.33 -5.77
CA ASP A 160 12.22 -3.22 -7.14
C ASP A 160 11.12 -2.15 -7.21
N ALA A 161 11.11 -1.35 -8.29
CA ALA A 161 10.11 -0.30 -8.46
C ALA A 161 8.70 -0.85 -8.77
N CYS A 162 8.60 -2.11 -9.21
CA CYS A 162 7.36 -2.86 -9.36
C CYS A 162 7.15 -3.87 -8.21
N GLY A 163 7.91 -3.75 -7.12
CA GLY A 163 7.79 -4.56 -5.91
C GLY A 163 8.47 -5.93 -5.99
N MET A 164 8.73 -6.53 -4.83
CA MET A 164 9.20 -7.92 -4.72
C MET A 164 8.09 -8.79 -4.17
N ALA A 165 7.88 -9.96 -4.78
CA ALA A 165 6.90 -10.94 -4.32
C ALA A 165 7.17 -11.36 -2.87
N GLY A 166 6.26 -10.99 -1.97
CA GLY A 166 6.34 -11.26 -0.52
C GLY A 166 7.44 -10.47 0.21
N GLY A 167 8.03 -9.44 -0.43
CA GLY A 167 8.89 -8.44 0.20
C GLY A 167 10.22 -8.91 0.78
N ARG A 168 10.65 -10.15 0.48
CA ARG A 168 11.98 -10.67 0.84
C ARG A 168 12.41 -11.79 -0.11
N ALA A 169 13.72 -11.96 -0.27
CA ALA A 169 14.30 -12.94 -1.18
C ALA A 169 13.93 -14.41 -0.86
N ALA A 170 13.91 -14.81 0.41
CA ALA A 170 13.56 -16.18 0.81
C ALA A 170 13.15 -16.27 2.30
N GLY A 171 12.41 -17.32 2.65
CA GLY A 171 12.04 -17.69 4.03
C GLY A 171 10.58 -17.41 4.39
N PRO A 172 10.01 -18.12 5.38
CA PRO A 172 8.62 -17.93 5.80
C PRO A 172 8.39 -16.50 6.27
N GLY A 173 7.19 -15.96 5.97
CA GLY A 173 6.84 -14.54 6.06
C GLY A 173 6.64 -14.03 7.48
N GLY A 174 7.71 -13.99 8.26
CA GLY A 174 7.78 -13.24 9.53
C GLY A 174 7.59 -11.73 9.36
N HIS A 175 7.31 -11.24 8.15
CA HIS A 175 7.18 -9.82 7.83
C HIS A 175 5.88 -9.43 7.11
N GLY A 176 4.80 -10.17 7.36
CA GLY A 176 3.43 -9.73 7.09
C GLY A 176 2.81 -10.24 5.79
N ALA A 177 3.59 -10.79 4.86
CA ALA A 177 3.07 -11.32 3.60
C ALA A 177 3.92 -12.49 3.11
N VAL A 178 3.27 -13.56 2.64
CA VAL A 178 3.91 -14.71 1.98
C VAL A 178 3.29 -14.83 0.60
N TYR A 179 4.10 -14.64 -0.43
CA TYR A 179 3.63 -14.83 -1.80
C TYR A 179 3.52 -16.33 -2.08
N ARG A 180 2.34 -16.76 -2.53
CA ARG A 180 2.11 -18.15 -2.93
C ARG A 180 2.59 -18.32 -4.36
N ASN A 181 3.53 -19.24 -4.57
CA ASN A 181 4.06 -19.53 -5.89
C ASN A 181 2.94 -19.91 -6.88
N THR A 182 3.03 -19.36 -8.08
CA THR A 182 2.17 -19.61 -9.22
C THR A 182 3.03 -20.00 -10.41
N SER A 183 2.45 -20.18 -11.60
CA SER A 183 3.29 -20.32 -12.80
C SER A 183 3.92 -19.01 -13.25
N HIS A 184 3.48 -17.85 -12.73
CA HIS A 184 3.91 -16.53 -13.19
C HIS A 184 5.00 -15.93 -12.30
N ALA A 185 5.00 -16.21 -10.99
CA ALA A 185 6.04 -15.77 -10.08
C ALA A 185 6.15 -16.67 -8.84
N LYS A 186 7.20 -16.47 -8.05
CA LYS A 186 7.42 -17.05 -6.73
C LYS A 186 7.93 -16.02 -5.74
N GLN A 187 7.87 -16.36 -4.44
CA GLN A 187 8.46 -15.57 -3.36
C GLN A 187 9.88 -15.09 -3.72
N GLY A 188 10.13 -13.79 -3.53
CA GLY A 188 11.41 -13.14 -3.78
C GLY A 188 11.64 -12.66 -5.21
N ASP A 189 10.79 -13.03 -6.17
CA ASP A 189 10.90 -12.53 -7.54
C ASP A 189 10.65 -11.00 -7.59
N LEU A 190 11.39 -10.32 -8.47
CA LEU A 190 11.29 -8.87 -8.69
C LEU A 190 10.27 -8.58 -9.79
N GLY A 191 9.29 -7.72 -9.52
CA GLY A 191 8.17 -7.44 -10.40
C GLY A 191 8.62 -6.92 -11.77
N SER A 192 9.61 -6.02 -11.81
CA SER A 192 10.14 -5.48 -13.07
C SER A 192 10.82 -6.53 -13.94
N ALA A 193 11.30 -7.63 -13.34
CA ALA A 193 12.09 -8.66 -14.02
C ALA A 193 11.24 -9.85 -14.47
N VAL A 194 10.23 -10.26 -13.68
CA VAL A 194 9.44 -11.46 -13.98
C VAL A 194 8.06 -11.17 -14.57
N LEU A 195 7.50 -9.98 -14.33
CA LEU A 195 6.14 -9.67 -14.78
C LEU A 195 6.16 -9.00 -16.16
N GLY A 196 5.63 -9.73 -17.14
CA GLY A 196 5.40 -9.22 -18.49
C GLY A 196 4.34 -8.12 -18.55
N ALA A 197 4.25 -7.45 -19.70
CA ALA A 197 3.22 -6.44 -19.94
C ALA A 197 1.82 -7.07 -19.90
N LEU A 198 0.89 -6.43 -19.19
CA LEU A 198 -0.51 -6.84 -19.10
C LEU A 198 -1.36 -5.94 -20.00
N ASN A 199 -2.26 -6.51 -20.81
CA ASN A 199 -3.17 -5.68 -21.58
C ASN A 199 -4.29 -5.12 -20.68
N THR A 200 -4.12 -3.88 -20.24
CA THR A 200 -5.09 -3.17 -19.38
C THR A 200 -6.21 -2.48 -20.18
N ASN A 201 -6.14 -2.48 -21.52
CA ASN A 201 -6.97 -1.65 -22.41
C ASN A 201 -7.03 -0.16 -21.98
N THR A 202 -5.99 0.33 -21.29
CA THR A 202 -5.95 1.72 -20.80
C THR A 202 -5.20 2.61 -21.78
N THR A 203 -5.90 3.61 -22.32
CA THR A 203 -5.33 4.63 -23.19
C THR A 203 -5.59 6.02 -22.62
N TRP A 204 -4.55 6.85 -22.52
CA TRP A 204 -4.61 8.22 -22.04
C TRP A 204 -4.00 9.16 -23.08
N SER A 205 -4.44 10.42 -23.14
CA SER A 205 -3.79 11.44 -23.98
C SER A 205 -2.82 12.26 -23.14
N ALA A 206 -1.65 12.61 -23.68
CA ALA A 206 -0.74 13.53 -23.01
C ALA A 206 -1.46 14.85 -22.64
N GLY A 207 -1.22 15.37 -21.44
CA GLY A 207 -1.92 16.56 -20.93
C GLY A 207 -3.29 16.31 -20.30
N ASP A 208 -3.88 15.12 -20.45
CA ASP A 208 -5.16 14.80 -19.82
C ASP A 208 -5.01 14.64 -18.29
N THR A 209 -6.08 14.94 -17.57
CA THR A 209 -6.27 14.46 -16.20
C THR A 209 -7.01 13.12 -16.24
N VAL A 210 -6.46 12.12 -15.56
CA VAL A 210 -6.96 10.75 -15.57
C VAL A 210 -7.26 10.26 -14.15
N GLU A 211 -8.23 9.36 -14.05
CA GLU A 211 -8.56 8.68 -12.79
C GLU A 211 -7.64 7.48 -12.58
N VAL A 212 -7.07 7.37 -11.39
CA VAL A 212 -6.34 6.20 -10.90
C VAL A 212 -6.90 5.80 -9.54
N SER A 213 -6.81 4.51 -9.19
CA SER A 213 -7.26 4.04 -7.88
C SER A 213 -6.44 2.91 -7.34
N TRP A 214 -6.42 2.79 -6.02
CA TRP A 214 -5.77 1.71 -5.29
C TRP A 214 -6.64 1.28 -4.11
N ALA A 215 -6.39 0.07 -3.64
CA ALA A 215 -7.08 -0.52 -2.50
C ALA A 215 -6.06 -0.93 -1.44
N ILE A 216 -6.51 -0.89 -0.19
CA ILE A 216 -5.73 -1.26 0.97
C ILE A 216 -6.43 -2.41 1.67
N THR A 217 -5.70 -3.49 1.89
CA THR A 217 -6.16 -4.68 2.60
C THR A 217 -5.54 -4.75 3.99
N ALA A 218 -4.39 -4.12 4.20
CA ALA A 218 -3.86 -3.92 5.53
C ALA A 218 -3.09 -2.59 5.60
N ASN A 219 -3.58 -1.72 6.48
CA ASN A 219 -3.27 -0.30 6.54
C ASN A 219 -2.04 -0.05 7.41
N HIS A 220 -0.94 0.45 6.84
CA HIS A 220 0.26 0.86 7.60
C HIS A 220 0.43 2.37 7.69
N GLY A 221 -0.64 3.13 7.46
CA GLY A 221 -0.59 4.58 7.39
C GLY A 221 0.25 5.06 6.19
N GLY A 222 1.01 6.13 6.34
CA GLY A 222 1.94 6.63 5.34
C GLY A 222 1.32 7.47 4.22
N GLY A 223 1.93 7.40 3.04
CA GLY A 223 1.49 8.15 1.87
C GLY A 223 2.13 7.67 0.58
N TYR A 224 1.60 8.11 -0.55
CA TYR A 224 1.85 7.47 -1.85
C TYR A 224 1.97 8.47 -3.00
N GLN A 225 2.49 7.98 -4.12
CA GLN A 225 2.68 8.73 -5.37
C GLN A 225 2.51 7.83 -6.59
N TYR A 226 2.07 8.45 -7.69
CA TYR A 226 2.01 7.86 -9.03
C TYR A 226 3.08 8.46 -9.94
N ARG A 227 3.70 7.62 -10.78
CA ARG A 227 4.81 7.97 -11.66
C ARG A 227 4.70 7.24 -13.00
N LEU A 228 5.33 7.76 -14.05
CA LEU A 228 5.44 7.07 -15.35
C LEU A 228 6.88 6.76 -15.72
N CYS A 229 7.08 5.58 -16.30
CA CYS A 229 8.31 5.17 -16.97
C CYS A 229 7.96 4.65 -18.38
N PRO A 230 8.67 5.04 -19.45
CA PRO A 230 8.47 4.42 -20.77
C PRO A 230 8.68 2.91 -20.69
N ALA A 231 7.81 2.13 -21.33
CA ALA A 231 7.82 0.66 -21.19
C ALA A 231 9.07 -0.02 -21.80
N GLY A 232 9.80 0.68 -22.68
CA GLY A 232 11.06 0.22 -23.26
C GLY A 232 12.31 0.55 -22.42
N GLU A 233 12.16 1.31 -21.34
CA GLU A 233 13.25 1.65 -20.42
C GLU A 233 13.36 0.62 -19.28
N PRO A 234 14.52 0.52 -18.62
CA PRO A 234 14.62 -0.23 -17.38
C PRO A 234 13.65 0.32 -16.32
N LEU A 235 12.70 -0.52 -15.88
CA LEU A 235 11.65 -0.16 -14.93
C LEU A 235 12.17 -0.08 -13.48
N ASN A 236 13.08 0.86 -13.23
CA ASN A 236 13.68 1.14 -11.92
C ASN A 236 13.26 2.51 -11.37
N GLU A 237 13.57 2.79 -10.10
CA GLU A 237 13.23 4.06 -9.46
C GLU A 237 13.76 5.27 -10.24
N ALA A 238 14.97 5.18 -10.81
CA ALA A 238 15.56 6.28 -11.57
C ALA A 238 14.75 6.61 -12.84
N CYS A 239 14.07 5.64 -13.46
CA CYS A 239 13.16 5.91 -14.56
C CYS A 239 11.86 6.57 -14.08
N PHE A 240 11.19 5.99 -13.09
CA PHE A 240 9.93 6.52 -12.56
C PHE A 240 10.08 7.93 -11.95
N GLN A 241 11.21 8.20 -11.32
CA GLN A 241 11.54 9.50 -10.73
C GLN A 241 11.72 10.61 -11.77
N LYS A 242 11.82 10.30 -13.07
CA LYS A 242 11.83 11.32 -14.14
C LYS A 242 10.44 11.91 -14.39
N THR A 243 9.37 11.16 -14.09
CA THR A 243 8.00 11.58 -14.39
C THR A 243 7.03 11.32 -13.24
N PRO A 244 7.17 11.98 -12.07
CA PRO A 244 6.10 12.04 -11.08
C PRO A 244 4.85 12.71 -11.66
N LEU A 245 3.69 12.10 -11.43
CA LEU A 245 2.42 12.63 -11.89
C LEU A 245 1.83 13.56 -10.81
N PRO A 246 1.63 14.86 -11.12
CA PRO A 246 0.95 15.76 -10.20
C PRO A 246 -0.53 15.38 -10.03
N PHE A 247 -1.03 15.49 -8.81
CA PHE A 247 -2.46 15.35 -8.50
C PHE A 247 -3.23 16.60 -8.96
N ASP A 248 -4.39 16.42 -9.59
CA ASP A 248 -5.31 17.52 -9.94
C ASP A 248 -6.04 18.00 -8.69
N ARG A 249 -5.47 19.02 -8.05
CA ARG A 249 -6.01 19.63 -6.81
C ARG A 249 -7.25 20.50 -7.04
N SER A 250 -7.70 20.69 -8.29
CA SER A 250 -8.99 21.32 -8.56
C SER A 250 -10.16 20.37 -8.29
N ARG A 251 -9.87 19.06 -8.20
CA ARG A 251 -10.83 18.00 -7.86
C ARG A 251 -10.61 17.52 -6.44
N LYS A 252 -11.69 17.12 -5.78
CA LYS A 252 -11.63 16.40 -4.51
C LYS A 252 -11.15 14.96 -4.75
N GLN A 253 -10.38 14.43 -3.82
CA GLN A 253 -10.14 12.99 -3.72
C GLN A 253 -11.46 12.30 -3.37
N LEU A 254 -11.60 11.00 -3.68
CA LEU A 254 -12.80 10.27 -3.29
C LEU A 254 -12.52 8.85 -2.81
N PHE A 255 -13.39 8.40 -1.92
CA PHE A 255 -13.60 7.01 -1.58
C PHE A 255 -14.69 6.44 -2.49
N ARG A 256 -14.48 5.21 -2.99
CA ARG A 256 -15.46 4.49 -3.81
C ARG A 256 -15.67 3.08 -3.26
N TRP A 257 -16.91 2.76 -2.88
CA TRP A 257 -17.29 1.43 -2.40
C TRP A 257 -18.16 0.70 -3.40
N GLY A 258 -17.87 -0.57 -3.69
CA GLY A 258 -18.70 -1.37 -4.61
C GLY A 258 -18.38 -1.21 -6.10
N GLY A 259 -17.18 -0.71 -6.42
CA GLY A 259 -16.66 -0.56 -7.80
C GLY A 259 -17.09 0.75 -8.47
N LEU A 260 -16.88 0.87 -9.79
CA LEU A 260 -17.09 2.11 -10.58
C LEU A 260 -18.46 2.77 -10.37
N ASP A 261 -19.51 1.96 -10.33
CA ASP A 261 -20.91 2.38 -10.17
C ASP A 261 -21.36 2.41 -8.70
N GLY A 262 -20.41 2.22 -7.80
CA GLY A 262 -20.62 2.15 -6.37
C GLY A 262 -20.83 3.49 -5.68
N THR A 263 -20.98 3.42 -4.35
CA THR A 263 -21.14 4.61 -3.49
C THR A 263 -19.86 5.41 -3.46
N LYS A 264 -19.97 6.74 -3.48
CA LYS A 264 -18.82 7.66 -3.51
C LYS A 264 -18.91 8.66 -2.36
N ALA A 265 -17.77 8.97 -1.76
CA ALA A 265 -17.64 10.08 -0.80
C ALA A 265 -16.43 10.92 -1.17
N TRP A 266 -16.63 12.22 -1.36
CA TRP A 266 -15.59 13.16 -1.76
C TRP A 266 -15.05 13.91 -0.55
N PHE A 267 -13.73 14.13 -0.54
CA PHE A 267 -13.05 14.83 0.55
C PHE A 267 -11.79 15.54 0.05
N ASP A 268 -11.26 16.44 0.86
CA ASP A 268 -10.01 17.14 0.55
C ASP A 268 -8.81 16.25 0.92
N GLY A 269 -7.97 15.99 -0.10
CA GLY A 269 -6.72 15.27 0.05
C GLY A 269 -5.64 16.11 0.73
N ASP A 270 -4.77 15.46 1.50
CA ASP A 270 -3.65 16.09 2.18
C ASP A 270 -2.36 15.80 1.40
N TYR A 271 -1.80 16.83 0.74
CA TYR A 271 -0.68 16.71 -0.19
C TYR A 271 0.61 17.32 0.37
N VAL A 272 1.76 16.73 0.03
CA VAL A 272 3.08 17.23 0.42
C VAL A 272 4.02 17.25 -0.78
N SER A 273 4.75 18.36 -0.95
CA SER A 273 5.76 18.53 -2.01
C SER A 273 7.12 18.98 -1.47
N GLU A 274 7.16 19.47 -0.23
CA GLU A 274 8.39 19.86 0.44
C GLU A 274 9.09 18.65 1.04
N GLY A 275 10.42 18.60 0.94
CA GLY A 275 11.21 17.52 1.54
C GLY A 275 10.99 16.15 0.90
N THR A 276 10.48 16.08 -0.33
CA THR A 276 10.20 14.83 -1.07
C THR A 276 11.35 14.47 -2.02
N ASN A 277 11.40 13.21 -2.45
CA ASN A 277 12.29 12.73 -3.49
C ASN A 277 11.50 12.09 -4.64
N PRO A 278 11.60 12.58 -5.89
CA PRO A 278 12.41 13.71 -6.35
C PRO A 278 12.00 15.05 -5.70
N PRO A 279 12.91 16.03 -5.57
CA PRO A 279 12.60 17.33 -5.00
C PRO A 279 11.40 18.00 -5.67
N GLY A 280 10.43 18.46 -4.88
CA GLY A 280 9.22 19.13 -5.37
C GLY A 280 8.15 18.19 -5.94
N SER A 281 8.42 16.88 -6.02
CA SER A 281 7.41 15.91 -6.42
C SER A 281 6.30 15.84 -5.36
N THR A 282 5.04 15.75 -5.80
CA THR A 282 3.89 15.73 -4.88
C THR A 282 3.58 14.30 -4.46
N TRP A 283 3.41 14.09 -3.16
CA TRP A 283 2.89 12.89 -2.54
C TRP A 283 1.57 13.21 -1.84
N VAL A 284 0.77 12.18 -1.58
CA VAL A 284 -0.50 12.32 -0.87
C VAL A 284 -0.53 11.40 0.34
N LYS A 285 -1.03 11.92 1.46
CA LYS A 285 -1.23 11.15 2.70
C LYS A 285 -2.26 10.05 2.46
N ASN A 286 -2.02 8.87 3.01
CA ASN A 286 -3.05 7.82 3.09
C ASN A 286 -4.27 8.35 3.87
N PRO A 287 -5.46 8.44 3.24
CA PRO A 287 -6.62 9.08 3.84
C PRO A 287 -7.39 8.19 4.83
N ILE A 288 -6.99 6.94 5.02
CA ILE A 288 -7.65 5.98 5.91
C ILE A 288 -6.93 5.95 7.26
N PRO A 289 -7.50 6.49 8.34
CA PRO A 289 -6.87 6.41 9.65
C PRO A 289 -6.84 4.99 10.17
N ARG A 290 -5.73 4.63 10.82
CA ARG A 290 -5.54 3.36 11.52
C ARG A 290 -6.62 3.09 12.56
N ASN A 291 -7.02 4.14 13.30
CA ASN A 291 -8.05 4.12 14.33
C ASN A 291 -7.85 2.97 15.34
N ASP A 292 -6.59 2.73 15.72
CA ASP A 292 -6.18 1.78 16.76
C ASP A 292 -5.42 2.51 17.88
N GLY A 293 -5.32 1.88 19.06
CA GLY A 293 -4.56 2.43 20.19
C GLY A 293 -3.07 2.07 20.20
N PHE A 294 -2.60 1.24 19.27
CA PHE A 294 -1.24 0.66 19.30
C PHE A 294 -0.22 1.54 18.55
N THR A 295 -0.67 2.17 17.47
CA THR A 295 0.13 3.02 16.57
C THR A 295 0.20 4.48 17.03
N GLY A 296 -0.42 4.81 18.16
CA GLY A 296 -0.44 6.16 18.74
C GLY A 296 -1.56 7.01 18.15
N ALA A 297 -1.51 8.32 18.38
CA ALA A 297 -2.54 9.21 17.85
C ALA A 297 -2.62 9.14 16.32
N GLY A 298 -3.84 9.09 15.80
CA GLY A 298 -4.13 9.11 14.36
C GLY A 298 -4.81 10.41 13.96
N PHE A 299 -5.78 10.31 13.05
CA PHE A 299 -6.62 11.42 12.58
C PHE A 299 -8.07 10.97 12.38
N ALA A 300 -8.99 11.92 12.24
CA ALA A 300 -10.41 11.61 12.05
C ALA A 300 -10.69 10.99 10.66
N PRO A 301 -11.65 10.06 10.53
CA PRO A 301 -12.08 9.53 9.24
C PRO A 301 -12.57 10.64 8.29
N LYS A 302 -12.32 10.45 6.99
CA LYS A 302 -12.70 11.42 5.93
C LYS A 302 -14.08 11.10 5.29
N CYS A 303 -14.84 10.18 5.89
CA CYS A 303 -16.20 9.82 5.48
C CYS A 303 -17.16 9.78 6.69
N ASP A 304 -18.46 9.72 6.42
CA ASP A 304 -19.47 9.39 7.42
C ASP A 304 -19.32 7.92 7.83
N GLU A 305 -18.57 7.74 8.91
CA GLU A 305 -18.17 6.45 9.48
C GLU A 305 -19.32 5.80 10.28
N VAL A 306 -19.29 4.47 10.44
CA VAL A 306 -20.24 3.80 11.35
C VAL A 306 -19.92 4.14 12.82
N PRO A 307 -20.94 4.32 13.68
CA PRO A 307 -20.73 4.51 15.11
C PRO A 307 -19.88 3.40 15.72
N ASP A 308 -18.98 3.75 16.63
CA ASP A 308 -18.08 2.82 17.35
C ASP A 308 -17.18 1.95 16.45
N CYS A 309 -16.94 2.37 15.21
CA CYS A 309 -15.87 1.82 14.39
C CYS A 309 -14.52 1.99 15.10
N ARG A 310 -14.03 0.89 15.69
CA ARG A 310 -12.72 0.80 16.40
C ARG A 310 -12.04 -0.55 16.20
N THR A 311 -12.56 -1.39 15.31
CA THR A 311 -12.12 -2.79 15.25
C THR A 311 -10.94 -2.93 14.30
N THR A 312 -9.84 -3.50 14.81
CA THR A 312 -8.74 -4.06 14.01
C THR A 312 -9.08 -5.48 13.54
N ALA A 313 -10.37 -5.79 13.36
CA ALA A 313 -10.82 -7.10 12.92
C ALA A 313 -10.67 -7.23 11.40
N VAL A 314 -10.29 -8.43 10.96
CA VAL A 314 -10.45 -8.87 9.57
C VAL A 314 -11.96 -8.82 9.29
N GLU A 315 -12.40 -8.17 8.23
CA GLU A 315 -13.84 -7.92 7.92
C GLU A 315 -14.54 -6.94 8.86
N SER A 316 -13.87 -5.84 9.22
CA SER A 316 -14.50 -4.74 9.94
C SER A 316 -15.63 -4.09 9.12
N ASP A 317 -16.75 -3.76 9.78
CA ASP A 317 -17.85 -2.96 9.21
C ASP A 317 -17.50 -1.46 9.07
N CYS A 318 -16.29 -1.08 9.47
CA CYS A 318 -15.74 0.24 9.24
C CYS A 318 -15.67 0.57 7.74
N LEU A 319 -16.04 1.80 7.39
CA LEU A 319 -16.22 2.25 6.03
C LEU A 319 -14.99 2.95 5.48
N CYS A 320 -14.27 3.72 6.30
CA CYS A 320 -13.08 4.43 5.87
C CYS A 320 -12.01 4.55 6.95
N SER A 321 -11.97 3.62 7.90
CA SER A 321 -10.92 3.55 8.92
C SER A 321 -10.63 2.11 9.34
N GLY A 322 -9.51 1.89 10.02
CA GLY A 322 -9.14 0.59 10.56
C GLY A 322 -7.86 -0.01 9.98
N MET A 323 -7.44 -1.11 10.58
CA MET A 323 -6.21 -1.84 10.26
C MET A 323 -6.34 -2.74 9.03
N TRP A 324 -7.43 -3.48 8.88
CA TRP A 324 -7.59 -4.45 7.78
C TRP A 324 -8.29 -3.88 6.55
N GLY A 325 -8.47 -2.56 6.48
CA GLY A 325 -9.21 -1.89 5.43
C GLY A 325 -10.67 -2.38 5.30
N PRO A 326 -11.58 -1.55 4.77
CA PRO A 326 -12.77 -2.09 4.15
C PRO A 326 -12.34 -2.72 2.82
N TYR A 327 -12.46 -4.06 2.68
CA TYR A 327 -12.09 -4.76 1.44
C TYR A 327 -12.88 -4.32 0.20
N ASN A 328 -13.99 -3.62 0.40
CA ASN A 328 -14.84 -3.07 -0.65
C ASN A 328 -14.50 -1.61 -1.02
N LEU A 329 -13.45 -1.00 -0.44
CA LEU A 329 -13.10 0.41 -0.65
C LEU A 329 -11.92 0.60 -1.61
N GLU A 330 -12.11 1.47 -2.59
CA GLU A 330 -11.05 2.08 -3.39
C GLU A 330 -10.78 3.52 -2.94
N ILE A 331 -9.50 3.88 -2.86
CA ILE A 331 -9.02 5.26 -2.78
C ILE A 331 -8.75 5.72 -4.21
N VAL A 332 -9.42 6.80 -4.62
CA VAL A 332 -9.43 7.27 -6.01
C VAL A 332 -8.86 8.68 -6.11
N ASP A 333 -7.94 8.83 -7.05
CA ASP A 333 -7.23 10.07 -7.34
C ASP A 333 -7.42 10.50 -8.79
N TYR A 334 -7.21 11.80 -9.01
CA TYR A 334 -7.07 12.38 -10.34
C TYR A 334 -5.65 12.88 -10.49
N VAL A 335 -4.93 12.37 -11.50
CA VAL A 335 -3.54 12.75 -11.80
C VAL A 335 -3.45 13.34 -13.20
N THR A 336 -2.60 14.36 -13.38
CA THR A 336 -2.45 15.05 -14.66
C THR A 336 -1.18 14.58 -15.37
N LEU A 337 -1.33 14.16 -16.62
CA LEU A 337 -0.21 13.77 -17.46
C LEU A 337 0.52 15.04 -17.95
N PRO A 338 1.85 15.06 -17.98
CA PRO A 338 2.56 16.13 -18.68
C PRO A 338 2.14 16.20 -20.16
N SER A 339 1.81 17.39 -20.64
CA SER A 339 1.44 17.61 -22.05
C SER A 339 2.59 17.33 -23.02
N SER A 340 3.82 17.37 -22.52
CA SER A 340 5.05 17.07 -23.26
C SER A 340 5.35 15.57 -23.39
N LEU A 341 4.51 14.68 -22.85
CA LEU A 341 4.75 13.24 -22.99
C LEU A 341 4.70 12.81 -24.45
N ALA A 342 5.73 12.10 -24.89
CA ALA A 342 5.75 11.49 -26.21
C ALA A 342 4.71 10.34 -26.27
N PRO A 343 3.96 10.18 -27.37
CA PRO A 343 3.10 9.01 -27.56
C PRO A 343 3.89 7.70 -27.49
N GLY A 344 3.33 6.69 -26.85
CA GLY A 344 4.01 5.40 -26.68
C GLY A 344 3.45 4.54 -25.57
N LYS A 345 4.08 3.38 -25.35
CA LYS A 345 3.76 2.49 -24.23
C LYS A 345 4.50 2.95 -22.98
N TYR A 346 3.79 3.08 -21.88
CA TYR A 346 4.35 3.45 -20.58
C TYR A 346 3.87 2.47 -19.51
N VAL A 347 4.59 2.46 -18.40
CA VAL A 347 4.22 1.79 -17.16
C VAL A 347 3.91 2.87 -16.13
N LEU A 348 2.72 2.80 -15.54
CA LEU A 348 2.36 3.52 -14.32
C LEU A 348 2.95 2.80 -13.12
N GLY A 349 3.86 3.46 -12.41
CA GLY A 349 4.40 3.00 -11.13
C GLY A 349 3.66 3.69 -9.98
N TRP A 350 3.03 2.90 -9.12
CA TRP A 350 2.50 3.35 -7.84
C TRP A 350 3.46 2.92 -6.73
N ARG A 351 3.74 3.85 -5.81
CA ARG A 351 4.57 3.59 -4.62
C ARG A 351 3.88 4.14 -3.39
N TRP A 352 3.78 3.32 -2.37
CA TRP A 352 3.26 3.68 -1.06
C TRP A 352 4.35 3.47 0.00
N ASP A 353 4.81 4.59 0.55
CA ASP A 353 5.76 4.65 1.65
C ASP A 353 4.98 4.55 2.96
N CYS A 354 5.15 3.45 3.71
CA CYS A 354 4.46 3.24 4.98
C CYS A 354 5.02 4.12 6.10
N GLU A 355 4.19 4.40 7.11
CA GLU A 355 4.61 5.13 8.30
C GLU A 355 4.77 4.22 9.51
N GLU A 356 3.86 3.27 9.74
CA GLU A 356 3.91 2.32 10.87
C GLU A 356 5.04 1.29 10.72
N SER A 357 5.44 0.97 9.49
CA SER A 357 6.37 -0.11 9.17
C SER A 357 7.49 0.34 8.22
N ASN A 358 8.59 -0.41 8.20
CA ASN A 358 9.69 -0.25 7.24
C ASN A 358 9.40 -0.94 5.90
N GLN A 359 8.22 -0.67 5.35
CA GLN A 359 7.74 -1.28 4.12
C GLN A 359 7.46 -0.21 3.06
N VAL A 360 7.74 -0.55 1.81
CA VAL A 360 7.37 0.24 0.63
C VAL A 360 6.60 -0.65 -0.33
N TRP A 361 5.31 -0.38 -0.51
CA TRP A 361 4.43 -1.14 -1.42
C TRP A 361 4.51 -0.58 -2.82
N ALA A 362 4.45 -1.46 -3.82
CA ALA A 362 4.62 -1.05 -5.20
C ALA A 362 3.70 -1.82 -6.15
N SER A 363 3.30 -1.18 -7.23
CA SER A 363 2.52 -1.80 -8.31
C SER A 363 2.86 -1.13 -9.64
N CYS A 364 2.81 -1.89 -10.72
CA CYS A 364 3.11 -1.42 -12.08
C CYS A 364 1.97 -1.78 -13.02
N SER A 365 1.44 -0.82 -13.77
CA SER A 365 0.34 -1.04 -14.72
C SER A 365 0.69 -0.51 -16.10
N ASP A 366 0.44 -1.28 -17.14
CA ASP A 366 0.70 -0.84 -18.51
C ASP A 366 -0.37 0.14 -19.00
N VAL A 367 0.07 1.21 -19.67
CA VAL A 367 -0.81 2.22 -20.27
C VAL A 367 -0.29 2.65 -21.64
N GLN A 368 -1.20 2.92 -22.57
CA GLN A 368 -0.88 3.53 -23.86
C GLN A 368 -1.08 5.04 -23.76
N ILE A 369 -0.06 5.82 -24.08
CA ILE A 369 -0.14 7.28 -24.19
C ILE A 369 -0.30 7.66 -25.66
N THR A 370 -1.30 8.49 -25.96
CA THR A 370 -1.50 9.14 -27.27
C THR A 370 -1.06 10.59 -27.22
N ALA A 371 -0.95 11.23 -28.39
CA ALA A 371 -0.60 12.64 -28.48
C ALA A 371 -1.60 13.52 -27.74
N ALA A 372 -1.14 14.68 -27.27
CA ALA A 372 -2.01 15.69 -26.68
C ALA A 372 -3.14 16.05 -27.65
N ARG A 373 -4.35 16.18 -27.11
CA ARG A 373 -5.50 16.60 -27.92
C ARG A 373 -5.23 18.02 -28.40
N ALA A 374 -5.37 18.26 -29.70
CA ALA A 374 -5.31 19.61 -30.24
C ALA A 374 -6.35 20.49 -29.52
N SER A 375 -5.92 21.64 -29.01
CA SER A 375 -6.82 22.65 -28.46
C SER A 375 -7.84 23.01 -29.53
N LYS A 376 -9.14 22.87 -29.22
CA LYS A 376 -10.21 23.34 -30.10
C LYS A 376 -10.36 24.84 -30.02
#